data_AF-A0A231VH52-F1
#
_entry.id   AF-A0A231VH52-F1
#
_cell.length_a   1.000
_cell.length_b   1.000
_cell.length_c   1.000
_cell.angle_alpha   90.00
_cell.angle_beta   90.00
_cell.angle_gamma   90.00
#
_symmetry.space_group_name_H-M   'P 1'
#
loop_
_entity.id
_entity.type
_entity.pdbx_description
1 polymer ?
#
loop_
_entity_poly.entity_id
_entity_poly.type
_entity_poly.pdbx_seq_one_letter_code
_entity_poly.pdbx_strand_id
1 'polypeptide(L)'
;MQDNDRSAIIKIGDEEYQLILTTKATKEIAKRYGGLENLGTKLMKAEKFEMALDEVVWLITLLANQSILIHNLKNQDKRELLTEETVELLTSPLELATYKDAIMEAMFKGTKRNVESEDDLKNTPAE
;
A
#
# COMPACT_ATOMS: atom_id res chain seq x y z
N MET A 1 21.28 1.22 6.74
CA MET A 1 20.08 0.74 7.46
C MET A 1 18.90 0.90 6.52
N GLN A 2 18.38 -0.20 5.98
CA GLN A 2 17.20 -0.17 5.11
C GLN A 2 16.00 0.30 5.95
N ASP A 3 15.25 1.24 5.39
CA ASP A 3 14.02 1.88 5.90
C ASP A 3 12.84 0.85 5.95
N ASN A 4 13.10 -0.38 6.43
CA ASN A 4 12.16 -1.51 6.44
C ASN A 4 11.00 -1.34 7.43
N ASP A 5 11.04 -0.27 8.22
CA ASP A 5 9.97 0.11 9.15
C ASP A 5 8.77 0.76 8.42
N ARG A 6 8.95 1.17 7.15
CA ARG A 6 7.90 1.84 6.34
C ARG A 6 7.24 0.95 5.29
N SER A 7 7.59 -0.32 5.21
CA SER A 7 7.15 -1.21 4.14
C SER A 7 6.61 -2.54 4.66
N ALA A 8 5.77 -3.17 3.85
CA ALA A 8 5.47 -4.59 3.93
C ALA A 8 6.17 -5.30 2.75
N ILE A 9 6.51 -6.58 2.91
CA ILE A 9 7.15 -7.36 1.85
C ILE A 9 6.14 -8.39 1.35
N ILE A 10 6.04 -8.50 0.04
CA ILE A 10 5.27 -9.54 -0.64
C ILE A 10 6.15 -10.22 -1.68
N LYS A 11 5.76 -11.43 -2.10
CA LYS A 11 6.36 -12.12 -3.23
C LYS A 11 5.38 -12.09 -4.39
N ILE A 12 5.79 -11.70 -5.60
CA ILE A 12 4.97 -11.81 -6.81
C ILE A 12 5.77 -12.69 -7.79
N GLY A 13 5.20 -13.83 -8.17
CA GLY A 13 5.96 -14.86 -8.88
C GLY A 13 7.17 -15.33 -8.07
N ASP A 14 8.37 -15.08 -8.59
CA ASP A 14 9.65 -15.44 -7.94
C ASP A 14 10.43 -14.27 -7.36
N GLU A 15 9.87 -13.06 -7.38
CA GLU A 15 10.53 -11.85 -6.91
C GLU A 15 9.85 -11.27 -5.66
N GLU A 16 10.66 -10.70 -4.77
CA GLU A 16 10.19 -9.97 -3.59
C GLU A 16 10.04 -8.48 -3.91
N TYR A 17 8.90 -7.91 -3.50
CA TYR A 17 8.59 -6.50 -3.66
C TYR A 17 8.27 -5.85 -2.31
N GLN A 18 8.72 -4.62 -2.15
CA GLN A 18 8.35 -3.79 -1.01
C GLN A 18 7.11 -2.95 -1.35
N LEU A 19 6.05 -3.14 -0.58
CA LEU A 19 4.89 -2.27 -0.59
C LEU A 19 5.19 -1.02 0.21
N ILE A 20 5.17 0.14 -0.45
CA ILE A 20 5.51 1.43 0.18
C ILE A 20 4.39 2.43 -0.10
N LEU A 21 3.79 2.97 0.96
CA LEU A 21 2.85 4.08 0.84
C LEU A 21 3.63 5.41 0.74
N THR A 22 3.91 5.84 -0.49
CA THR A 22 4.51 7.15 -0.77
C THR A 22 3.44 8.23 -0.92
N THR A 23 3.82 9.52 -0.85
CA THR A 23 2.91 10.63 -1.17
C THR A 23 2.31 10.52 -2.57
N LYS A 24 3.06 9.95 -3.54
CA LYS A 24 2.54 9.69 -4.89
C LYS A 24 1.42 8.64 -4.85
N ALA A 25 1.63 7.51 -4.17
CA ALA A 25 0.59 6.50 -3.99
C ALA A 25 -0.62 7.04 -3.22
N THR A 26 -0.41 7.81 -2.15
CA THR A 26 -1.49 8.45 -1.39
C THR A 26 -2.37 9.33 -2.27
N LYS A 27 -1.79 10.09 -3.20
CA LYS A 27 -2.57 10.91 -4.15
C LYS A 27 -3.40 10.07 -5.11
N GLU A 28 -2.86 8.96 -5.63
CA GLU A 28 -3.62 8.08 -6.52
C GLU A 28 -4.75 7.35 -5.78
N ILE A 29 -4.49 6.90 -4.55
CA ILE A 29 -5.51 6.34 -3.65
C ILE A 29 -6.60 7.36 -3.35
N ALA A 30 -6.23 8.60 -3.02
CA ALA A 30 -7.20 9.66 -2.73
C ALA A 30 -8.08 9.99 -3.94
N LYS A 31 -7.53 10.02 -5.15
CA LYS A 31 -8.31 10.20 -6.38
C LYS A 31 -9.31 9.08 -6.62
N ARG A 32 -8.94 7.83 -6.34
CA ARG A 32 -9.76 6.64 -6.63
C ARG A 32 -10.83 6.39 -5.56
N TYR A 33 -10.49 6.56 -4.28
CA TYR A 33 -11.37 6.22 -3.16
C TYR A 33 -11.88 7.44 -2.39
N GLY A 34 -11.48 8.66 -2.74
CA GLY A 34 -11.85 9.88 -2.01
C GLY A 34 -11.08 10.07 -0.70
N GLY A 35 -10.02 9.31 -0.46
CA GLY A 35 -9.17 9.41 0.73
C GLY A 35 -8.66 8.05 1.20
N LEU A 36 -7.66 8.06 2.08
CA LEU A 36 -7.08 6.83 2.64
C LEU A 36 -8.05 6.13 3.63
N GLU A 37 -8.84 6.90 4.38
CA GLU A 37 -9.85 6.38 5.32
C GLU A 37 -10.95 5.59 4.61
N ASN A 38 -11.37 6.08 3.43
CA ASN A 38 -12.36 5.41 2.59
C ASN A 38 -11.83 4.09 2.04
N LEU A 39 -10.53 4.04 1.68
CA LEU A 39 -9.87 2.81 1.29
C LEU A 39 -9.85 1.80 2.46
N GLY A 40 -9.43 2.23 3.65
CA GLY A 40 -9.42 1.37 4.84
C GLY A 40 -10.79 0.75 5.14
N THR A 41 -11.84 1.59 5.09
CA THR A 41 -13.23 1.13 5.26
C THR A 41 -13.65 0.12 4.18
N LYS A 42 -13.27 0.37 2.91
CA LYS A 42 -13.61 -0.51 1.78
C LYS A 42 -12.92 -1.87 1.91
N LEU A 43 -11.64 -1.90 2.31
CA LEU A 43 -10.89 -3.13 2.54
C LEU A 43 -11.45 -3.93 3.71
N MET A 44 -11.85 -3.27 4.81
CA MET A 44 -12.44 -3.96 5.97
C MET A 44 -13.81 -4.57 5.66
N LYS A 45 -14.64 -3.90 4.86
CA LYS A 45 -16.01 -4.32 4.52
C LYS A 45 -16.11 -5.26 3.31
N ALA A 46 -15.00 -5.53 2.62
CA ALA A 46 -14.97 -6.43 1.48
C ALA A 46 -15.15 -7.89 1.94
N GLU A 47 -16.41 -8.30 2.15
CA GLU A 47 -16.80 -9.69 2.48
C GLU A 47 -16.83 -10.61 1.25
N LYS A 48 -16.97 -10.04 0.04
CA LYS A 48 -16.88 -10.79 -1.21
C LYS A 48 -15.52 -10.58 -1.85
N PHE A 49 -14.65 -11.55 -1.65
CA PHE A 49 -13.29 -11.58 -2.20
C PHE A 49 -13.25 -11.30 -3.71
N GLU A 50 -14.14 -11.92 -4.48
CA GLU A 50 -14.23 -11.75 -5.94
C GLU A 50 -14.46 -10.29 -6.38
N MET A 51 -15.26 -9.52 -5.65
CA MET A 51 -15.53 -8.11 -5.99
C MET A 51 -14.39 -7.17 -5.58
N ALA A 52 -13.41 -7.68 -4.82
CA ALA A 52 -12.26 -6.93 -4.32
C ALA A 52 -10.96 -7.30 -5.04
N LEU A 53 -10.95 -8.32 -5.91
CA LEU A 53 -9.75 -8.78 -6.60
C LEU A 53 -9.10 -7.67 -7.42
N ASP A 54 -9.85 -7.00 -8.30
CA ASP A 54 -9.34 -5.89 -9.12
C ASP A 54 -8.76 -4.76 -8.26
N GLU A 55 -9.40 -4.46 -7.12
CA GLU A 55 -8.93 -3.43 -6.20
C GLU A 55 -7.64 -3.85 -5.48
N VAL A 56 -7.52 -5.12 -5.08
CA VAL A 56 -6.32 -5.68 -4.46
C VAL A 56 -5.17 -5.71 -5.47
N VAL A 57 -5.40 -6.19 -6.68
CA VAL A 57 -4.41 -6.21 -7.78
C VAL A 57 -3.93 -4.79 -8.06
N TRP A 58 -4.85 -3.83 -8.19
CA TRP A 58 -4.49 -2.43 -8.42
C TRP A 58 -3.65 -1.86 -7.26
N LEU A 59 -4.05 -2.09 -6.01
CA LEU A 59 -3.33 -1.60 -4.83
C LEU A 59 -1.93 -2.21 -4.72
N ILE A 60 -1.79 -3.51 -4.95
CA ILE A 60 -0.51 -4.20 -4.93
C ILE A 60 0.40 -3.65 -6.01
N THR A 61 -0.11 -3.55 -7.24
CA THR A 61 0.62 -2.99 -8.37
C THR A 61 1.08 -1.57 -8.05
N LEU A 62 0.20 -0.71 -7.54
CA LEU A 62 0.53 0.67 -7.17
C LEU A 62 1.62 0.74 -6.11
N LEU A 63 1.45 0.02 -4.99
CA LEU A 63 2.32 0.09 -3.83
C LEU A 63 3.69 -0.57 -4.08
N ALA A 64 3.72 -1.72 -4.75
CA ALA A 64 4.96 -2.40 -5.15
C ALA A 64 5.77 -1.53 -6.10
N ASN A 65 5.11 -0.92 -7.10
CA ASN A 65 5.76 0.00 -8.04
C ASN A 65 6.39 1.21 -7.36
N GLN A 66 5.95 1.62 -6.16
CA GLN A 66 6.62 2.72 -5.47
C GLN A 66 8.06 2.38 -5.11
N SER A 67 8.35 1.16 -4.68
CA SER A 67 9.72 0.72 -4.40
C SER A 67 10.58 0.72 -5.67
N ILE A 68 10.01 0.26 -6.78
CA ILE A 68 10.66 0.23 -8.10
C ILE A 68 10.94 1.65 -8.59
N LEU A 69 9.97 2.56 -8.47
CA LEU A 69 10.13 3.97 -8.84
C LEU A 69 11.21 4.66 -7.99
N ILE A 70 11.26 4.39 -6.69
CA ILE A 70 12.31 4.91 -5.80
C ILE A 70 13.69 4.37 -6.22
N HIS A 71 13.80 3.07 -6.51
CA HIS A 71 15.02 2.46 -7.02
C HIS A 71 15.44 3.13 -8.34
N ASN A 72 14.52 3.25 -9.29
CA ASN A 72 14.75 3.85 -10.59
C ASN A 72 15.11 5.33 -10.49
N LEU A 73 14.66 6.07 -9.47
CA LEU A 73 15.09 7.45 -9.28
C LEU A 73 16.56 7.55 -8.86
N LYS A 74 17.03 6.58 -8.05
CA LYS A 74 18.34 6.64 -7.39
C LYS A 74 19.44 5.89 -8.13
N ASN A 75 19.10 4.97 -9.02
CA ASN A 75 20.04 4.06 -9.67
C ASN A 75 19.99 4.20 -11.20
N GLN A 76 21.10 3.93 -11.86
CA GLN A 76 21.17 3.89 -13.33
C GLN A 76 20.57 2.61 -13.91
N ASP A 77 20.74 1.49 -13.20
CA ASP A 77 20.09 0.22 -13.51
C ASP A 77 18.58 0.31 -13.20
N LYS A 78 17.78 0.42 -14.27
CA LYS A 78 16.35 0.60 -14.18
C LYS A 78 15.65 -0.75 -14.19
N ARG A 79 14.69 -0.88 -13.29
CA ARG A 79 13.76 -2.01 -13.20
C ARG A 79 12.45 -1.67 -13.89
N GLU A 80 11.85 -2.66 -14.53
CA GLU A 80 10.53 -2.50 -15.16
C GLU A 80 9.43 -2.37 -14.09
N LEU A 81 8.40 -1.60 -14.42
CA LEU A 81 7.23 -1.46 -13.55
C LEU A 81 6.30 -2.65 -13.75
N LEU A 82 5.67 -3.08 -12.66
CA LEU A 82 4.61 -4.06 -12.69
C LEU A 82 3.36 -3.46 -13.36
N THR A 83 2.66 -4.28 -14.12
CA THR A 83 1.31 -4.02 -14.62
C THR A 83 0.32 -4.88 -13.84
N GLU A 84 -0.96 -4.47 -13.83
CA GLU A 84 -2.03 -5.25 -13.19
C GLU A 84 -2.12 -6.65 -13.80
N GLU A 85 -2.02 -6.75 -15.14
CA GLU A 85 -1.96 -8.02 -15.88
C GLU A 85 -0.80 -8.92 -15.41
N THR A 86 0.41 -8.38 -15.25
CA THR A 86 1.55 -9.15 -14.76
C THR A 86 1.30 -9.67 -13.34
N VAL A 87 0.70 -8.84 -12.46
CA VAL A 87 0.36 -9.27 -11.10
C VAL A 87 -0.69 -10.37 -11.11
N GLU A 88 -1.73 -10.25 -11.93
CA GLU A 88 -2.77 -11.29 -12.08
C GLU A 88 -2.20 -12.61 -12.57
N LEU A 89 -1.31 -12.58 -13.55
CA LEU A 89 -0.71 -13.78 -14.14
C LEU A 89 0.31 -14.47 -13.22
N LEU A 90 1.00 -13.70 -12.37
CA LEU A 90 2.07 -14.20 -11.50
C LEU A 90 1.61 -14.50 -10.07
N THR A 91 0.31 -14.43 -9.80
CA THR A 91 -0.24 -14.66 -8.46
C THR A 91 -1.41 -15.62 -8.49
N SER A 92 -1.67 -16.25 -7.35
CA SER A 92 -2.80 -17.14 -7.14
C SER A 92 -3.86 -16.48 -6.25
N PRO A 93 -5.14 -16.93 -6.33
CA PRO A 93 -6.19 -16.43 -5.45
C PRO A 93 -5.86 -16.53 -3.95
N LEU A 94 -5.04 -17.51 -3.55
CA LEU A 94 -4.61 -17.67 -2.16
C LEU A 94 -3.64 -16.55 -1.72
N GLU A 95 -2.71 -16.17 -2.60
CA GLU A 95 -1.75 -15.08 -2.33
C GLU A 95 -2.44 -13.72 -2.28
N LEU A 96 -3.46 -13.50 -3.13
CA LEU A 96 -4.23 -12.26 -3.11
C LEU A 96 -4.94 -12.04 -1.75
N ALA A 97 -5.28 -13.11 -1.03
CA ALA A 97 -5.82 -13.00 0.33
C ALA A 97 -4.78 -12.50 1.34
N THR A 98 -3.53 -12.99 1.26
CA THR A 98 -2.45 -12.56 2.17
C THR A 98 -1.95 -11.14 1.86
N TYR A 99 -2.07 -10.72 0.60
CA TYR A 99 -1.75 -9.36 0.17
C TYR A 99 -2.63 -8.30 0.79
N LYS A 100 -3.87 -8.62 1.15
CA LYS A 100 -4.75 -7.68 1.87
C LYS A 100 -4.10 -7.23 3.19
N ASP A 101 -3.53 -8.17 3.94
CA ASP A 101 -2.86 -7.89 5.20
C ASP A 101 -1.59 -7.06 4.96
N ALA A 102 -0.81 -7.40 3.94
CA ALA A 102 0.39 -6.64 3.55
C ALA A 102 0.07 -5.20 3.11
N ILE A 103 -1.05 -4.98 2.39
CA ILE A 103 -1.53 -3.63 2.04
C ILE A 103 -1.86 -2.85 3.31
N MET A 104 -2.62 -3.45 4.24
CA MET A 104 -2.96 -2.81 5.52
C MET A 104 -1.72 -2.46 6.34
N GLU A 105 -0.75 -3.37 6.40
CA GLU A 105 0.53 -3.15 7.07
C GLU A 105 1.32 -2.00 6.43
N ALA A 106 1.45 -1.98 5.10
CA ALA A 106 2.16 -0.93 4.38
C ALA A 106 1.48 0.45 4.56
N MET A 107 0.15 0.48 4.58
CA MET A 107 -0.59 1.71 4.86
C MET A 107 -0.34 2.19 6.28
N PHE A 108 -0.47 1.30 7.28
CA PHE A 108 -0.24 1.63 8.68
C PHE A 108 1.18 2.16 8.93
N LYS A 109 2.19 1.47 8.39
CA LYS A 109 3.59 1.89 8.50
C LYS A 109 3.86 3.22 7.77
N GLY A 110 3.22 3.44 6.63
CA GLY A 110 3.34 4.69 5.87
C GLY A 110 2.64 5.89 6.51
N THR A 111 1.57 5.67 7.27
CA THR A 111 0.84 6.73 7.99
C THR A 111 1.37 6.98 9.40
N LYS A 112 2.21 6.09 9.96
CA LYS A 112 2.74 6.22 11.32
C LYS A 112 3.51 7.52 11.59
N ARG A 113 4.02 8.20 10.54
CA ARG A 113 4.60 9.57 10.64
C ARG A 113 3.56 10.71 10.60
N ASN A 114 2.33 10.45 10.19
CA ASN A 114 1.22 11.40 10.21
C ASN A 114 0.36 11.28 11.50
N VAL A 115 0.41 10.15 12.21
CA VAL A 115 -0.42 9.90 13.41
C VAL A 115 0.25 10.41 14.71
N GLU A 116 1.53 10.78 14.71
CA GLU A 116 2.16 11.52 15.83
C GLU A 116 1.93 13.05 15.76
N SER A 117 0.83 13.51 15.15
CA SER A 117 0.50 14.95 15.12
C SER A 117 -0.94 15.29 15.49
N GLU A 118 -1.68 14.35 16.09
CA GLU A 118 -2.98 14.65 16.72
C GLU A 118 -3.15 13.86 18.04
N ASP A 119 -2.36 14.21 19.05
CA ASP A 119 -2.71 13.96 20.46
C ASP A 119 -2.43 15.20 21.34
N ASP A 120 -2.60 16.40 20.77
CA ASP A 120 -2.73 17.66 21.51
C ASP A 120 -4.15 18.21 21.36
N LEU A 121 -5.16 17.38 21.63
CA LEU A 121 -6.51 17.88 21.91
C LEU A 121 -7.11 17.15 23.11
N LYS A 122 -6.80 17.65 24.31
CA LYS A 122 -7.75 17.63 25.43
C LYS A 122 -7.57 18.84 26.35
N ASN A 123 -8.30 19.89 25.98
CA ASN A 123 -9.13 20.71 26.85
C ASN A 123 -8.99 20.44 28.36
N THR A 124 -8.48 21.40 29.13
CA THR A 124 -8.81 21.51 30.56
C THR A 124 -9.64 22.78 30.77
N PRO A 125 -10.90 22.68 31.21
CA PRO A 125 -11.73 23.84 31.53
C PRO A 125 -11.47 24.37 32.95
N ALA A 126 -11.79 25.67 33.11
CA ALA A 126 -12.08 26.42 34.35
C ALA A 126 -10.90 26.89 35.21
N GLU A 127 -10.72 28.21 35.28
CA GLU A 127 -11.03 29.00 36.49
C GLU A 127 -11.59 30.37 36.11
#